data_AF-A0A3D5B7N2-F1
#
_entry.id   AF-A0A3D5B7N2-F1
#
_cell.length_a   1.000
_cell.length_b   1.000
_cell.length_c   1.000
_cell.angle_alpha   90.00
_cell.angle_beta   90.00
_cell.angle_gamma   90.00
#
_symmetry.space_group_name_H-M   'P 1'
#
loop_
_entity.id
_entity.type
_entity.pdbx_description
1 polymer ?
#
loop_
_entity_poly.entity_id
_entity_poly.type
_entity_poly.pdbx_seq_one_letter_code
_entity_poly.pdbx_strand_id
1 'polypeptide(L)'
;MPPNKGPEKGHYTLNTPVSDMTDSFIGRLVFMFMQKQIRQMIQGQEDTPNGLFMQVMVKEMPLRSILMMSGGPLDRRKLEALLMMINGQFFKGLGAILKVKKSH
;
A
#
# COMPACT_ATOMS: atom_id res chain seq x y z
N MET A 1 -26.18 14.61 -6.84
CA MET A 1 -25.14 14.04 -5.94
C MET A 1 -23.84 14.78 -6.20
N PRO A 2 -23.03 15.13 -5.18
CA PRO A 2 -21.70 15.67 -5.45
C PRO A 2 -20.89 14.64 -6.26
N PRO A 3 -20.02 15.08 -7.19
CA PRO A 3 -19.20 14.16 -7.97
C PRO A 3 -18.34 13.33 -7.02
N ASN A 4 -18.37 12.01 -7.20
CA ASN A 4 -17.51 11.06 -6.48
C ASN A 4 -16.07 11.29 -6.96
N LYS A 5 -15.41 12.32 -6.42
CA LYS A 5 -13.99 12.57 -6.67
C LYS A 5 -13.22 11.42 -6.01
N GLY A 6 -12.48 10.67 -6.82
CA GLY A 6 -11.57 9.65 -6.30
C GLY A 6 -10.59 10.28 -5.31
N PRO A 7 -10.01 9.48 -4.39
CA PRO A 7 -9.08 10.01 -3.43
C PRO A 7 -7.86 10.61 -4.15
N GLU A 8 -7.46 11.80 -3.71
CA GLU A 8 -6.36 12.57 -4.32
C GLU A 8 -5.14 12.55 -3.38
N LYS A 9 -3.94 12.61 -3.97
CA LYS A 9 -2.68 12.75 -3.22
C LYS A 9 -2.75 13.89 -2.20
N GLY A 10 -2.41 13.55 -0.96
CA GLY A 10 -2.53 14.44 0.20
C GLY A 10 -3.66 14.03 1.15
N HIS A 11 -4.65 13.27 0.66
CA HIS A 11 -5.83 12.85 1.42
C HIS A 11 -5.97 11.32 1.54
N TYR A 12 -4.94 10.56 1.16
CA TYR A 12 -4.96 9.12 1.31
C TYR A 12 -4.95 8.71 2.78
N THR A 13 -5.60 7.59 3.07
CA THR A 13 -5.64 6.97 4.40
C THR A 13 -5.18 5.51 4.31
N LEU A 14 -5.03 4.85 5.47
CA LEU A 14 -4.74 3.42 5.53
C LEU A 14 -5.87 2.54 4.93
N ASN A 15 -7.06 3.10 4.73
CA ASN A 15 -8.21 2.40 4.16
C ASN A 15 -8.42 2.68 2.67
N THR A 16 -7.64 3.59 2.09
CA THR A 16 -7.68 3.87 0.65
C THR A 16 -7.12 2.66 -0.12
N PRO A 17 -7.77 2.23 -1.22
CA PRO A 17 -7.21 1.23 -2.14
C PRO A 17 -5.83 1.62 -2.62
N VAL A 18 -4.93 0.64 -2.72
CA VAL A 18 -3.54 0.90 -3.17
C VAL A 18 -3.45 1.27 -4.65
N SER A 19 -4.42 0.87 -5.47
CA SER A 19 -4.53 1.31 -6.87
C SER A 19 -4.68 2.82 -7.00
N ASP A 20 -5.41 3.44 -6.08
CA ASP A 20 -5.76 4.86 -6.14
C ASP A 20 -4.59 5.77 -5.74
N MET A 21 -3.54 5.19 -5.15
CA MET A 21 -2.32 5.90 -4.72
C MET A 21 -1.21 5.91 -5.79
N THR A 22 -1.48 5.37 -6.99
CA THR A 22 -0.46 5.17 -8.04
C THR A 22 -0.04 6.45 -8.77
N ASP A 23 -0.71 7.56 -8.49
CA ASP A 23 -0.32 8.93 -8.83
C ASP A 23 0.88 9.43 -8.00
N SER A 24 1.17 8.78 -6.87
CA SER A 24 2.36 8.97 -6.05
C SER A 24 3.45 7.98 -6.42
N PHE A 25 4.71 8.45 -6.53
CA PHE A 25 5.85 7.58 -6.82
C PHE A 25 5.98 6.46 -5.77
N ILE A 26 5.87 6.80 -4.49
CA ILE A 26 5.94 5.83 -3.39
C ILE A 26 4.71 4.90 -3.41
N GLY A 27 3.52 5.44 -3.68
CA GLY A 27 2.30 4.64 -3.80
C GLY A 27 2.41 3.62 -4.94
N ARG A 28 3.02 4.00 -6.07
CA ARG A 28 3.32 3.08 -7.18
C ARG A 28 4.27 1.97 -6.80
N LEU A 29 5.35 2.27 -6.05
CA LEU A 29 6.26 1.24 -5.54
C LEU A 29 5.54 0.25 -4.62
N VAL A 30 4.68 0.75 -3.73
CA VAL A 30 3.87 -0.07 -2.83
C VAL A 30 2.92 -0.98 -3.60
N PHE A 31 2.22 -0.43 -4.60
CA PHE A 31 1.32 -1.21 -5.45
C PHE A 31 2.06 -2.34 -6.19
N MET A 32 3.23 -2.05 -6.76
CA MET A 32 4.07 -3.07 -7.41
C MET A 32 4.54 -4.15 -6.44
N PHE A 33 4.90 -3.78 -5.21
CA PHE A 33 5.26 -4.73 -4.17
C PHE A 33 4.08 -5.66 -3.83
N MET A 34 2.88 -5.11 -3.62
CA MET A 34 1.69 -5.92 -3.32
C MET A 34 1.33 -6.87 -4.46
N GLN A 35 1.36 -6.39 -5.70
CA GLN A 35 1.15 -7.26 -6.85
C GLN A 35 2.17 -8.40 -6.92
N LYS A 36 3.44 -8.12 -6.62
CA LYS A 36 4.48 -9.15 -6.59
C LYS A 36 4.20 -10.20 -5.52
N GLN A 37 3.80 -9.78 -4.32
CA GLN A 37 3.45 -10.70 -3.23
C GLN A 37 2.26 -11.60 -3.61
N ILE A 38 1.21 -11.05 -4.22
CA ILE A 38 0.06 -11.84 -4.67
C ILE A 38 0.46 -12.80 -5.78
N ARG A 39 1.26 -12.36 -6.77
CA ARG A 39 1.79 -13.24 -7.84
C ARG A 39 2.58 -14.42 -7.28
N GLN A 40 3.39 -14.20 -6.25
CA GLN A 40 4.12 -15.28 -5.57
C GLN A 40 3.16 -16.25 -4.85
N MET A 41 2.09 -15.73 -4.23
CA MET A 41 1.11 -16.55 -3.52
C MET A 41 0.26 -17.42 -4.45
N ILE A 42 -0.03 -16.94 -5.67
CA ILE A 42 -0.80 -17.68 -6.68
C ILE A 42 0.08 -18.44 -7.69
N GLN A 43 1.38 -18.56 -7.41
CA GLN A 43 2.32 -19.20 -8.34
C GLN A 43 1.89 -20.64 -8.64
N GLY A 44 1.76 -20.99 -9.93
CA GLY A 44 1.21 -22.26 -10.39
C GLY A 44 -0.32 -22.33 -10.43
N GLN A 45 -1.01 -21.24 -10.12
CA GLN A 45 -2.48 -21.10 -10.19
C GLN A 45 -2.90 -19.84 -10.95
N GLU A 46 -1.99 -19.22 -11.71
CA GLU A 46 -2.17 -17.89 -12.31
C GLU A 46 -3.38 -17.83 -13.24
N ASP A 47 -3.61 -18.91 -14.01
CA ASP A 47 -4.68 -19.04 -15.00
C ASP A 47 -5.96 -19.68 -14.42
N THR A 48 -5.98 -19.98 -13.13
CA THR A 48 -7.19 -20.47 -12.46
C THR A 48 -8.13 -19.31 -12.16
N PRO A 49 -9.46 -19.55 -12.06
CA PRO A 49 -10.41 -18.52 -11.62
C PRO A 49 -10.00 -17.87 -10.30
N ASN A 50 -9.44 -18.64 -9.36
CA ASN A 50 -8.93 -18.11 -8.09
C ASN A 50 -7.71 -17.21 -8.27
N GLY A 51 -6.74 -17.59 -9.12
CA GLY A 51 -5.57 -16.77 -9.42
C GLY A 51 -5.95 -15.42 -10.03
N LEU A 52 -6.83 -15.43 -11.04
CA LEU A 52 -7.36 -14.22 -11.67
C LEU A 52 -8.12 -13.35 -10.66
N PHE A 53 -8.96 -13.95 -9.82
CA PHE A 53 -9.69 -13.24 -8.79
C PHE A 53 -8.75 -12.51 -7.82
N MET A 54 -7.71 -13.20 -7.34
CA MET A 54 -6.71 -12.61 -6.43
C MET A 54 -5.94 -11.45 -7.08
N GLN A 55 -5.62 -11.54 -8.38
CA GLN A 55 -4.96 -10.45 -9.12
C GLN A 55 -5.83 -9.21 -9.28
N VAL A 56 -7.16 -9.36 -9.38
CA VAL A 56 -8.08 -8.22 -9.41
C VAL A 56 -8.24 -7.64 -8.01
N MET A 57 -8.42 -8.50 -7.00
CA MET A 57 -8.63 -8.13 -5.60
C MET A 57 -7.50 -7.27 -5.03
N VAL A 58 -6.25 -7.49 -5.44
CA VAL A 58 -5.10 -6.70 -4.93
C VAL A 58 -5.25 -5.20 -5.20
N LYS A 59 -5.98 -4.80 -6.24
CA LYS A 59 -6.20 -3.39 -6.58
C LYS A 59 -7.09 -2.71 -5.55
N GLU A 60 -8.12 -3.42 -5.11
CA GLU A 60 -9.11 -2.98 -4.13
C GLU A 60 -8.63 -3.14 -2.68
N MET A 61 -7.46 -3.75 -2.46
CA MET A 61 -6.94 -3.92 -1.10
C MET A 61 -6.57 -2.57 -0.49
N PRO A 62 -7.02 -2.30 0.76
CA PRO A 62 -6.61 -1.09 1.46
C PRO A 62 -5.13 -1.16 1.84
N LEU A 63 -4.47 -0.01 1.91
CA LEU A 63 -3.05 0.09 2.28
C LEU A 63 -2.69 -0.65 3.58
N ARG A 64 -3.61 -0.68 4.56
CA ARG A 64 -3.43 -1.40 5.84
C ARG A 64 -3.18 -2.90 5.68
N SER A 65 -3.61 -3.51 4.58
CA SER A 65 -3.42 -4.95 4.32
C SER A 65 -1.94 -5.34 4.29
N ILE A 66 -1.03 -4.40 4.01
CA ILE A 66 0.42 -4.62 4.06
C ILE A 66 0.89 -5.08 5.44
N LEU A 67 0.24 -4.63 6.53
CA LEU A 67 0.59 -5.07 7.89
C LEU A 67 0.45 -6.59 8.03
N MET A 68 -0.59 -7.17 7.42
CA MET A 68 -0.82 -8.61 7.45
C MET A 68 0.10 -9.36 6.48
N MET A 69 0.41 -8.78 5.32
CA MET A 69 1.23 -9.42 4.28
C MET A 69 2.74 -9.34 4.53
N SER A 70 3.20 -8.40 5.36
CA SER A 70 4.64 -8.15 5.56
C SER A 70 5.34 -9.15 6.48
N GLY A 71 4.60 -9.98 7.23
CA GLY A 71 5.13 -11.09 8.02
C GLY A 71 6.16 -10.72 9.10
N GLY A 72 6.27 -9.44 9.50
CA GLY A 72 7.25 -9.02 10.50
C GLY A 72 7.49 -7.51 10.61
N PRO A 73 8.51 -6.94 9.93
CA PRO A 73 9.18 -5.71 10.35
C PRO A 73 8.39 -4.40 10.12
N LEU A 74 7.24 -4.47 9.45
CA LEU A 74 6.42 -3.31 9.13
C LEU A 74 5.29 -3.19 10.15
N ASP A 75 5.46 -2.27 11.09
CA ASP A 75 4.44 -1.95 12.08
C ASP A 75 3.55 -0.78 11.61
N ARG A 76 2.49 -0.51 12.37
CA ARG A 76 1.55 0.58 12.08
C ARG A 76 2.26 1.94 11.97
N ARG A 77 3.26 2.21 12.80
CA ARG A 77 3.99 3.50 12.81
C ARG A 77 4.79 3.71 11.53
N LYS A 78 5.49 2.67 11.05
CA LYS A 78 6.19 2.70 9.76
C LYS A 78 5.22 2.85 8.61
N LEU A 79 4.05 2.21 8.68
CA LEU A 79 3.03 2.36 7.65
C LEU A 79 2.43 3.78 7.61
N GLU A 80 2.18 4.39 8.77
CA GLU A 80 1.72 5.78 8.85
C GLU A 80 2.77 6.75 8.29
N ALA A 81 4.05 6.52 8.58
CA ALA A 81 5.14 7.30 8.00
C ALA A 81 5.26 7.09 6.48
N LEU A 82 5.05 5.87 5.99
CA LEU A 82 4.95 5.57 4.56
C LEU A 82 3.77 6.32 3.92
N LEU A 83 2.61 6.32 4.57
CA LEU A 83 1.43 7.07 4.12
C LEU A 83 1.71 8.57 4.00
N MET A 84 2.44 9.17 4.95
CA MET A 84 2.88 10.56 4.84
C MET A 84 3.71 10.80 3.56
N MET A 85 4.63 9.88 3.23
CA MET A 85 5.41 9.97 2.00
C MET A 85 4.55 9.84 0.75
N ILE A 86 3.57 8.91 0.76
CA ILE A 86 2.62 8.74 -0.35
C ILE A 86 1.83 10.03 -0.57
N ASN A 87 1.37 10.68 0.51
CA ASN A 87 0.66 11.96 0.52
C ASN A 87 1.54 13.19 0.18
N GLY A 88 2.78 12.99 -0.28
CA GLY A 88 3.67 14.07 -0.72
C GLY A 88 4.53 14.69 0.38
N GLN A 89 4.43 14.23 1.63
CA GLN A 89 5.27 14.68 2.74
C GLN A 89 6.51 13.79 2.89
N PHE A 90 7.28 13.63 1.80
CA PHE A 90 8.38 12.65 1.72
C PHE A 90 9.42 12.81 2.86
N PHE A 91 9.97 14.00 3.05
CA PHE A 91 11.00 14.23 4.07
C PHE A 91 10.48 14.05 5.51
N LYS A 92 9.22 14.43 5.77
CA LYS A 92 8.59 14.23 7.09
C LYS A 92 8.39 12.74 7.38
N GLY A 93 7.90 11.99 6.39
CA GLY A 93 7.72 10.55 6.49
C GLY A 93 9.05 9.81 6.68
N LEU A 94 10.10 10.17 5.93
CA LEU A 94 11.42 9.58 6.11
C LEU A 94 11.97 9.84 7.53
N GLY A 95 11.84 11.08 8.03
CA GLY A 95 12.20 11.42 9.40
C GLY A 95 11.41 10.62 10.45
N ALA A 96 10.13 10.36 10.21
CA ALA A 96 9.30 9.54 11.09
C ALA A 96 9.75 8.07 11.11
N ILE A 97 10.08 7.46 9.95
CA ILE A 97 10.63 6.10 9.88
C ILE A 97 11.94 5.98 10.67
N LEU A 98 12.85 6.94 10.50
CA LEU A 98 14.14 6.95 11.20
C LEU A 98 13.98 7.07 12.72
N LYS A 99 12.98 7.82 13.19
CA LYS A 99 12.65 7.91 14.62
C LYS A 99 12.12 6.60 15.18
N VAL A 100 11.31 5.86 14.43
CA VAL A 100 10.81 4.54 14.88
C VAL A 100 11.98 3.58 15.13
N LYS A 101 13.04 3.65 14.32
CA LYS A 101 14.23 2.79 14.48
C LYS A 101 15.04 3.08 15.76
N LYS A 102 14.96 4.28 16.34
CA LYS A 102 15.67 4.66 17.57
C LYS A 102 14.97 4.22 18.87
N SER A 103 13.73 3.71 18.78
CA SER A 103 12.91 3.39 19.95
C SER A 103 12.85 1.89 20.26
N HIS A 104 13.77 1.10 19.69
CA HIS A 104 13.94 -0.34 19.90
C HIS A 104 15.29 -0.63 20.53
#